data_AF-A0A3G2HTN2-F1
#
_entry.id   AF-A0A3G2HTN2-F1
#
_cell.length_a   1.000
_cell.length_b   1.000
_cell.length_c   1.000
_cell.angle_alpha   90.00
_cell.angle_beta   90.00
_cell.angle_gamma   90.00
#
_symmetry.space_group_name_H-M   'P 1'
#
loop_
_entity.id
_entity.type
_entity.pdbx_description
1 polymer ?
#
loop_
_entity_poly.entity_id
_entity_poly.type
_entity_poly.pdbx_seq_one_letter_code
_entity_poly.pdbx_strand_id
1 'polypeptide(L)'
;MSAKTLLDIFSRPTGAPTHSSLYGAPAHVTVQAKANGIERMQRVNYLLEALYSFPTKQIVVEAAESLNDEQVVTAIWMQQWPRLRRSFGFCTLSGMDRTKKGVALDLQFTRERGSQLLAKFPDALVAEQTATSETLRSLLDDLAEPASSTLREFLRRIGGDVDGGRRAMLPLCKLYTSLLESHPPDLVSAVAAFAALDGVGRQQARSVRSLLAQQAMKAPDQLEDVVFEFLLETLALSSDSAEQTEMKQKLGVEMWRRSPHRFHSALVSMGPLSDVALHALAKMESGQIVSGLQGNGDIAVDIAERRPDILVHTDFWRIPEVDDELVERISDQDAGLAVRPLLAAGRIGPAANIISRIEAGTLVVALESEGVRPNVLRGWLEALCRNSNKTAAVLASGHVTRMATVVAIARQTHPDDVPNAFGEDPWIVAILGASGSLNRSDQDFLAAFLLTRALGRESRSQADLFRYSYDRVYKGFEEGRFSYETEGLATRRLDWGTWFTWDNCSRLRETVTRRFVEHDLEPEIFGRLVDDFSLAMSLFDEAVRTGRGRKYLERVRNALKNSPENEMKGRADYIASKLK
;
A
#
# COMPACT_ATOMS: atom_id res chain seq x y z
N MET A 1 -14.45 50.61 -16.50
CA MET A 1 -14.89 51.99 -16.14
C MET A 1 -13.93 52.54 -15.10
N SER A 2 -13.35 53.71 -15.36
CA SER A 2 -12.41 54.38 -14.44
C SER A 2 -13.14 55.26 -13.43
N ALA A 3 -12.50 55.58 -12.30
CA ALA A 3 -13.02 56.55 -11.33
C ALA A 3 -13.24 57.94 -11.95
N LYS A 4 -12.33 58.37 -12.82
CA LYS A 4 -12.43 59.64 -13.55
C LYS A 4 -13.66 59.72 -14.44
N THR A 5 -13.92 58.67 -15.22
CA THR A 5 -15.10 58.59 -16.10
C THR A 5 -16.41 58.71 -15.31
N LEU A 6 -16.44 58.21 -14.08
CA LEU A 6 -17.61 58.34 -13.21
C LEU A 6 -17.75 59.78 -12.69
N LEU A 7 -16.66 60.41 -12.25
CA LEU A 7 -16.64 61.78 -11.75
C LEU A 7 -16.97 62.83 -12.81
N ASP A 8 -16.55 62.62 -14.06
CA ASP A 8 -16.82 63.55 -15.18
C ASP A 8 -18.34 63.74 -15.44
N ILE A 9 -19.17 62.84 -14.92
CA ILE A 9 -20.64 62.90 -15.03
C ILE A 9 -21.27 63.72 -13.89
N PHE A 10 -20.59 63.84 -12.74
CA PHE A 10 -21.11 64.56 -11.59
C PHE A 10 -20.72 66.04 -11.66
N SER A 11 -21.72 66.91 -11.67
CA SER A 11 -21.51 68.37 -11.67
C SER A 11 -21.82 68.98 -10.31
N ARG A 12 -20.87 69.68 -9.69
CA ARG A 12 -21.15 70.43 -8.45
C ARG A 12 -22.13 71.58 -8.73
N PRO A 13 -23.11 71.85 -7.84
CA PRO A 13 -23.97 73.01 -8.00
C PRO A 13 -23.14 74.30 -7.89
N THR A 14 -23.07 75.08 -8.96
CA THR A 14 -22.41 76.39 -8.98
C THR A 14 -23.47 77.50 -9.09
N GLY A 15 -23.69 78.25 -8.01
CA GLY A 15 -24.60 79.40 -8.00
C GLY A 15 -26.07 79.09 -7.65
N ALA A 16 -26.92 80.14 -7.75
CA ALA A 16 -28.31 80.21 -7.30
C ALA A 16 -29.23 79.11 -7.90
N PRO A 17 -30.44 78.86 -7.33
CA PRO A 17 -31.16 77.57 -7.41
C PRO A 17 -31.92 77.32 -8.74
N THR A 18 -31.35 77.67 -9.88
CA THR A 18 -32.02 77.62 -11.20
C THR A 18 -31.74 76.37 -12.04
N HIS A 19 -31.05 75.36 -11.50
CA HIS A 19 -30.55 74.22 -12.29
C HIS A 19 -31.08 72.85 -11.85
N SER A 20 -32.28 72.75 -11.28
CA SER A 20 -32.86 71.45 -10.87
C SER A 20 -33.12 70.50 -12.05
N SER A 21 -33.39 71.02 -13.25
CA SER A 21 -33.62 70.21 -14.46
C SER A 21 -32.36 69.53 -15.00
N LEU A 22 -31.16 70.07 -14.73
CA LEU A 22 -29.89 69.48 -15.15
C LEU A 22 -29.59 68.17 -14.42
N TYR A 23 -29.99 68.07 -13.14
CA TYR A 23 -29.76 66.88 -12.31
C TYR A 23 -30.76 65.74 -12.57
N GLY A 24 -31.82 65.99 -13.33
CA GLY A 24 -32.81 64.98 -13.73
C GLY A 24 -32.62 64.41 -15.14
N ALA A 25 -31.65 64.91 -15.91
CA ALA A 25 -31.41 64.47 -17.29
C ALA A 25 -30.60 63.16 -17.34
N PRO A 26 -30.91 62.23 -18.26
CA PRO A 26 -30.09 61.03 -18.49
C PRO A 26 -28.66 61.42 -18.91
N ALA A 27 -27.66 60.86 -18.23
CA ALA A 27 -26.26 61.03 -18.59
C ALA A 27 -25.77 59.87 -19.47
N HIS A 28 -25.08 60.20 -20.57
CA HIS A 28 -24.43 59.21 -21.43
C HIS A 28 -22.94 59.10 -21.08
N VAL A 29 -22.47 57.87 -20.90
CA VAL A 29 -21.12 57.59 -20.42
C VAL A 29 -20.35 56.77 -21.44
N THR A 30 -19.27 57.30 -21.97
CA THR A 30 -18.32 56.54 -22.78
C THR A 30 -17.39 55.78 -21.85
N VAL A 31 -17.57 54.47 -21.75
CA VAL A 31 -16.75 53.62 -20.89
C VAL A 31 -15.34 53.50 -21.46
N GLN A 32 -14.38 54.25 -20.91
CA GLN A 32 -12.97 54.02 -21.19
C GLN A 32 -12.48 52.73 -20.50
N ALA A 33 -11.73 51.92 -21.24
CA ALA A 33 -11.25 50.61 -20.80
C ALA A 33 -10.09 50.70 -19.79
N LYS A 34 -9.23 51.72 -19.89
CA LYS A 34 -8.08 51.90 -18.99
C LYS A 34 -8.46 52.78 -17.80
N ALA A 35 -8.24 52.26 -16.58
CA ALA A 35 -8.34 53.05 -15.38
C ALA A 35 -7.08 53.91 -15.23
N ASN A 36 -7.25 55.21 -15.00
CA ASN A 36 -6.14 56.06 -14.60
C ASN A 36 -5.82 55.77 -13.13
N GLY A 37 -4.54 55.61 -12.81
CA GLY A 37 -4.06 55.50 -11.44
C GLY A 37 -4.07 56.83 -10.70
N ILE A 38 -3.84 56.76 -9.39
CA ILE A 38 -3.67 57.94 -8.53
C ILE A 38 -2.23 57.99 -8.04
N GLU A 39 -1.66 59.20 -7.96
CA GLU A 39 -0.32 59.38 -7.43
C GLU A 39 -0.20 58.85 -6.00
N ARG A 40 0.90 58.14 -5.70
CA ARG A 40 1.20 57.61 -4.37
C ARG A 40 1.52 58.76 -3.41
N MET A 41 0.49 59.27 -2.74
CA MET A 41 0.64 60.24 -1.67
C MET A 41 0.63 59.55 -0.31
N GLN A 42 1.45 60.03 0.63
CA GLN A 42 1.49 59.51 2.00
C GLN A 42 0.10 59.55 2.68
N ARG A 43 -0.72 60.56 2.35
CA ARG A 43 -2.10 60.70 2.82
C ARG A 43 -3.01 59.54 2.39
N VAL A 44 -2.80 58.97 1.19
CA VAL A 44 -3.59 57.81 0.71
C VAL A 44 -3.25 56.57 1.53
N ASN A 45 -1.99 56.41 1.93
CA ASN A 45 -1.55 55.32 2.81
C ASN A 45 -2.26 55.40 4.17
N TYR A 46 -2.18 56.56 4.83
CA TYR A 46 -2.90 56.81 6.09
C TYR A 46 -4.40 56.54 5.99
N LEU A 47 -5.01 56.94 4.87
CA LEU A 47 -6.44 56.74 4.64
C LEU A 47 -6.80 55.25 4.52
N LEU A 48 -6.08 54.48 3.71
CA LEU A 48 -6.34 53.04 3.55
C LEU A 48 -6.14 52.29 4.86
N GLU A 49 -5.08 52.63 5.59
CA GLU A 49 -4.79 52.05 6.89
C GLU A 49 -5.91 52.34 7.89
N ALA A 50 -6.33 53.60 8.00
CA ALA A 50 -7.43 53.98 8.88
C ALA A 50 -8.74 53.25 8.50
N LEU A 51 -9.05 53.16 7.20
CA LEU A 51 -10.27 52.54 6.70
C LEU A 51 -10.36 51.04 7.01
N TYR A 52 -9.27 50.30 6.86
CA TYR A 52 -9.30 48.85 6.90
C TYR A 52 -8.74 48.24 8.19
N SER A 53 -7.85 48.93 8.90
CA SER A 53 -7.38 48.52 10.23
C SER A 53 -8.37 48.91 11.34
N PHE A 54 -9.24 49.90 11.11
CA PHE A 54 -10.30 50.31 12.04
C PHE A 54 -11.70 50.24 11.39
N PRO A 55 -12.15 49.03 11.03
CA PRO A 55 -13.34 48.83 10.20
C PRO A 55 -14.67 49.20 10.87
N THR A 56 -14.70 49.38 12.19
CA THR A 56 -15.89 49.82 12.95
C THR A 56 -15.89 51.32 13.24
N LYS A 57 -14.79 52.02 12.95
CA LYS A 57 -14.66 53.46 13.20
C LYS A 57 -15.03 54.24 11.95
N GLN A 58 -15.66 55.38 12.18
CA GLN A 58 -15.77 56.44 11.18
C GLN A 58 -14.42 57.09 11.00
N ILE A 59 -14.01 57.27 9.76
CA ILE A 59 -12.72 57.87 9.41
C ILE A 59 -12.95 59.32 8.97
N VAL A 60 -12.14 60.23 9.51
CA VAL A 60 -12.14 61.63 9.12
C VAL A 60 -10.75 61.98 8.63
N VAL A 61 -10.68 62.72 7.52
CA VAL A 61 -9.43 63.19 6.93
C VAL A 61 -9.54 64.68 6.63
N GLU A 62 -8.44 65.40 6.77
CA GLU A 62 -8.38 66.80 6.37
C GLU A 62 -8.58 66.90 4.85
N ALA A 63 -9.50 67.74 4.38
CA ALA A 63 -9.76 68.00 2.97
C ALA A 63 -8.61 68.79 2.34
N ALA A 64 -8.14 68.34 1.19
CA ALA A 64 -7.13 69.05 0.41
C ALA A 64 -7.82 69.82 -0.73
N GLU A 65 -7.55 69.45 -1.98
CA GLU A 65 -8.28 69.93 -3.14
C GLU A 65 -9.48 69.04 -3.44
N SER A 66 -10.63 69.65 -3.71
CA SER A 66 -11.88 68.90 -3.87
C SER A 66 -11.87 67.87 -4.99
N LEU A 67 -11.21 68.18 -6.11
CA LEU A 67 -11.09 67.26 -7.25
C LEU A 67 -10.17 66.08 -6.92
N ASN A 68 -9.11 66.31 -6.14
CA ASN A 68 -8.20 65.26 -5.70
C ASN A 68 -8.89 64.32 -4.69
N ASP A 69 -9.58 64.88 -3.70
CA ASP A 69 -10.33 64.10 -2.70
C ASP A 69 -11.43 63.23 -3.33
N GLU A 70 -12.15 63.76 -4.33
CA GLU A 70 -13.13 63.02 -5.13
C GLU A 70 -12.50 61.87 -5.91
N GLN A 71 -11.34 62.09 -6.54
CA GLN A 71 -10.61 61.04 -7.27
C GLN A 71 -10.15 59.93 -6.32
N VAL A 72 -9.53 60.29 -5.18
CA VAL A 72 -9.05 59.34 -4.16
C VAL A 72 -10.19 58.48 -3.65
N VAL A 73 -11.29 59.07 -3.17
CA VAL A 73 -12.39 58.28 -2.59
C VAL A 73 -13.07 57.40 -3.63
N THR A 74 -13.20 57.90 -4.87
CA THR A 74 -13.83 57.12 -5.94
C THR A 74 -12.95 55.95 -6.37
N ALA A 75 -11.63 56.10 -6.40
CA ALA A 75 -10.73 54.99 -6.69
C ALA A 75 -10.73 53.93 -5.58
N ILE A 76 -10.73 54.34 -4.30
CA ILE A 76 -10.90 53.44 -3.15
C ILE A 76 -12.23 52.70 -3.26
N TRP A 77 -13.33 53.41 -3.54
CA TRP A 77 -14.64 52.80 -3.75
C TRP A 77 -14.60 51.78 -4.90
N MET A 78 -13.96 52.10 -6.02
CA MET A 78 -13.84 51.20 -7.18
C MET A 78 -12.96 49.96 -6.95
N GLN A 79 -12.09 50.00 -5.94
CA GLN A 79 -11.28 48.87 -5.49
C GLN A 79 -12.10 47.87 -4.65
N GLN A 80 -13.15 48.33 -3.98
CA GLN A 80 -14.04 47.50 -3.17
C GLN A 80 -14.94 46.59 -4.03
N TRP A 81 -15.28 45.42 -3.50
CA TRP A 81 -16.22 44.49 -4.15
C TRP A 81 -17.67 45.04 -4.11
N PRO A 82 -18.57 44.57 -5.00
CA PRO A 82 -19.91 45.16 -5.17
C PRO A 82 -20.73 45.28 -3.89
N ARG A 83 -20.65 44.30 -2.99
CA ARG A 83 -21.39 44.33 -1.72
C ARG A 83 -20.88 45.41 -0.78
N LEU A 84 -19.56 45.50 -0.56
CA LEU A 84 -18.96 46.53 0.28
C LEU A 84 -19.24 47.94 -0.27
N ARG A 85 -19.16 48.11 -1.59
CA ARG A 85 -19.49 49.38 -2.26
C ARG A 85 -20.89 49.89 -1.96
N ARG A 86 -21.88 49.01 -1.81
CA ARG A 86 -23.27 49.37 -1.52
C ARG A 86 -23.47 49.86 -0.09
N SER A 87 -22.65 49.40 0.83
CA SER A 87 -22.69 49.78 2.24
C SER A 87 -21.70 50.88 2.62
N PHE A 88 -20.74 51.19 1.74
CA PHE A 88 -19.69 52.17 2.01
C PHE A 88 -20.22 53.60 1.81
N GLY A 89 -20.38 54.34 2.91
CA GLY A 89 -20.83 55.72 2.89
C GLY A 89 -19.66 56.70 2.97
N PHE A 90 -19.62 57.70 2.09
CA PHE A 90 -18.59 58.75 2.17
C PHE A 90 -19.10 60.15 1.85
N CYS A 91 -18.38 61.17 2.30
CA CYS A 91 -18.66 62.58 1.99
C CYS A 91 -17.35 63.35 1.78
N THR A 92 -17.15 63.90 0.57
CA THR A 92 -15.93 64.63 0.16
C THR A 92 -15.86 66.08 0.67
N LEU A 93 -16.89 66.55 1.39
CA LEU A 93 -16.86 67.81 2.13
C LEU A 93 -17.95 67.84 3.21
N SER A 94 -17.53 67.78 4.48
CA SER A 94 -18.41 67.84 5.64
C SER A 94 -17.97 68.92 6.62
N GLY A 95 -18.91 69.74 7.10
CA GLY A 95 -18.64 70.80 8.09
C GLY A 95 -18.99 70.42 9.54
N MET A 96 -19.70 69.31 9.73
CA MET A 96 -20.10 68.72 11.01
C MET A 96 -20.39 67.24 10.82
N ASP A 97 -20.42 66.47 11.90
CA ASP A 97 -20.72 65.05 11.85
C ASP A 97 -22.13 64.74 11.30
N ARG A 98 -22.18 64.22 10.06
CA ARG A 98 -23.44 63.86 9.38
C ARG A 98 -24.03 62.54 9.86
N THR A 99 -23.27 61.76 10.62
CA THR A 99 -23.64 60.44 11.12
C THR A 99 -24.88 60.52 12.04
N LYS A 100 -25.02 61.63 12.77
CA LYS A 100 -26.18 61.93 13.64
C LYS A 100 -27.51 62.17 12.91
N LYS A 101 -27.51 62.29 11.57
CA LYS A 101 -28.73 62.41 10.76
C LYS A 101 -29.31 61.06 10.30
N GLY A 102 -28.89 59.96 10.92
CA GLY A 102 -29.38 58.61 10.64
C GLY A 102 -28.67 57.89 9.48
N VAL A 103 -27.61 58.48 8.91
CA VAL A 103 -26.81 57.86 7.85
C VAL A 103 -25.39 57.67 8.35
N ALA A 104 -24.99 56.43 8.62
CA ALA A 104 -23.61 56.13 9.00
C ALA A 104 -22.68 56.35 7.79
N LEU A 105 -21.66 57.20 7.94
CA LEU A 105 -20.63 57.41 6.92
C LEU A 105 -19.32 56.79 7.40
N ASP A 106 -18.68 56.01 6.55
CA ASP A 106 -17.38 55.41 6.80
C ASP A 106 -16.25 56.44 6.66
N LEU A 107 -16.38 57.40 5.75
CA LEU A 107 -15.35 58.38 5.43
C LEU A 107 -15.91 59.80 5.25
N GLN A 108 -15.36 60.77 5.98
CA GLN A 108 -15.69 62.19 5.81
C GLN A 108 -14.44 63.06 5.65
N PHE A 109 -14.45 63.93 4.65
CA PHE A 109 -13.40 64.94 4.43
C PHE A 109 -13.84 66.26 5.06
N THR A 110 -12.98 66.92 5.85
CA THR A 110 -13.29 68.17 6.57
C THR A 110 -12.23 69.24 6.37
N ARG A 111 -12.61 70.51 6.34
CA ARG A 111 -11.66 71.63 6.22
C ARG A 111 -10.89 71.94 7.51
N GLU A 112 -11.32 71.36 8.62
CA GLU A 112 -10.76 71.65 9.95
C GLU A 112 -9.55 70.77 10.27
N ARG A 113 -8.60 71.34 11.01
CA ARG A 113 -7.36 70.67 11.42
C ARG A 113 -7.31 70.46 12.93
N GLY A 114 -6.62 69.40 13.35
CA GLY A 114 -6.21 69.20 14.75
C GLY A 114 -7.37 69.08 15.74
N SER A 115 -7.28 69.80 16.87
CA SER A 115 -8.23 69.68 17.99
C SER A 115 -9.67 70.08 17.64
N GLN A 116 -9.87 70.96 16.64
CA GLN A 116 -11.20 71.37 16.18
C GLN A 116 -11.95 70.21 15.51
N LEU A 117 -11.22 69.33 14.80
CA LEU A 117 -11.78 68.15 14.15
C LEU A 117 -12.31 67.16 15.18
N LEU A 118 -11.52 66.86 16.22
CA LEU A 118 -11.91 65.94 17.29
C LEU A 118 -13.10 66.47 18.12
N ALA A 119 -13.22 67.80 18.28
CA ALA A 119 -14.38 68.39 18.94
C ALA A 119 -15.69 68.17 18.15
N LYS A 120 -15.62 68.14 16.82
CA LYS A 120 -16.79 67.90 15.95
C LYS A 120 -17.07 66.43 15.68
N PHE A 121 -16.04 65.59 15.79
CA PHE A 121 -16.09 64.16 15.51
C PHE A 121 -15.46 63.37 16.67
N PRO A 122 -16.07 63.36 17.86
CA PRO A 122 -15.45 62.82 19.08
C PRO A 122 -15.15 61.31 19.02
N ASP A 123 -15.93 60.55 18.24
CA ASP A 123 -15.80 59.09 18.12
C ASP A 123 -15.05 58.62 16.86
N ALA A 124 -14.61 59.57 16.02
CA ALA A 124 -13.96 59.28 14.75
C ALA A 124 -12.44 59.12 14.88
N LEU A 125 -11.85 58.37 13.95
CA LEU A 125 -10.41 58.24 13.80
C LEU A 125 -9.90 59.23 12.74
N VAL A 126 -8.87 59.99 13.08
CA VAL A 126 -8.17 60.87 12.14
C VAL A 126 -7.16 60.03 11.36
N ALA A 127 -7.27 60.01 10.03
CA ALA A 127 -6.46 59.13 9.20
C ALA A 127 -4.95 59.31 9.43
N GLU A 128 -4.49 60.55 9.50
CA GLU A 128 -3.08 60.96 9.66
C GLU A 128 -2.45 60.48 10.99
N GLN A 129 -3.25 60.04 11.96
CA GLN A 129 -2.77 59.49 13.23
C GLN A 129 -2.50 57.98 13.16
N THR A 130 -2.73 57.35 12.01
CA THR A 130 -2.62 55.89 11.86
C THR A 130 -1.24 55.50 11.38
N ALA A 131 -0.61 54.53 12.05
CA ALA A 131 0.68 54.00 11.62
C ALA A 131 0.52 53.11 10.38
N THR A 132 1.29 53.38 9.34
CA THR A 132 1.22 52.65 8.06
C THR A 132 1.76 51.23 8.20
N SER A 133 1.04 50.25 7.68
CA SER A 133 1.44 48.84 7.63
C SER A 133 1.83 48.42 6.21
N GLU A 134 2.75 47.47 6.09
CA GLU A 134 3.05 46.82 4.80
C GLU A 134 1.89 45.94 4.29
N THR A 135 0.95 45.58 5.16
CA THR A 135 -0.13 44.63 4.83
C THR A 135 -1.07 45.14 3.73
N LEU A 136 -1.23 46.47 3.60
CA LEU A 136 -2.11 47.10 2.61
C LEU A 136 -1.36 47.59 1.36
N ARG A 137 -0.08 47.21 1.21
CA ARG A 137 0.76 47.63 0.08
C ARG A 137 0.15 47.27 -1.27
N SER A 138 -0.44 46.07 -1.40
CA SER A 138 -1.11 45.64 -2.63
C SER A 138 -2.29 46.54 -3.00
N LEU A 139 -3.03 47.10 -2.03
CA LEU A 139 -4.07 48.10 -2.32
C LEU A 139 -3.48 49.42 -2.82
N LEU A 140 -2.35 49.87 -2.25
CA LEU A 140 -1.67 51.08 -2.69
C LEU A 140 -1.11 50.94 -4.11
N ASP A 141 -0.52 49.79 -4.40
CA ASP A 141 0.03 49.45 -5.71
C ASP A 141 -1.09 49.40 -6.76
N ASP A 142 -2.23 48.81 -6.42
CA ASP A 142 -3.43 48.79 -7.27
C ASP A 142 -4.08 50.16 -7.47
N LEU A 143 -4.02 51.07 -6.50
CA LEU A 143 -4.51 52.44 -6.68
C LEU A 143 -3.58 53.24 -7.60
N ALA A 144 -2.27 53.03 -7.49
CA ALA A 144 -1.27 53.69 -8.31
C ALA A 144 -1.27 53.19 -9.77
N GLU A 145 -1.42 51.88 -9.96
CA GLU A 145 -1.37 51.24 -11.27
C GLU A 145 -2.47 50.18 -11.43
N PRO A 146 -3.74 50.58 -11.53
CA PRO A 146 -4.87 49.65 -11.55
C PRO A 146 -4.91 48.72 -12.77
N ALA A 147 -4.12 49.01 -13.81
CA ALA A 147 -4.04 48.18 -15.01
C ALA A 147 -2.98 47.07 -14.92
N SER A 148 -2.03 47.16 -13.98
CA SER A 148 -0.98 46.14 -13.76
C SER A 148 -1.31 45.19 -12.60
N SER A 149 -2.34 45.51 -11.80
CA SER A 149 -2.79 44.72 -10.65
C SER A 149 -3.99 43.83 -10.99
N THR A 150 -4.00 42.60 -10.45
CA THR A 150 -5.16 41.69 -10.52
C THR A 150 -6.02 41.70 -9.24
N LEU A 151 -5.66 42.56 -8.27
CA LEU A 151 -6.29 42.62 -6.96
C LEU A 151 -7.79 42.93 -7.05
N ARG A 152 -8.21 43.88 -7.91
CA ARG A 152 -9.63 44.21 -8.09
C ARG A 152 -10.44 43.03 -8.61
N GLU A 153 -9.87 42.23 -9.50
CA GLU A 153 -10.53 41.05 -10.04
C GLU A 153 -10.67 39.98 -8.96
N PHE A 154 -9.61 39.76 -8.19
CA PHE A 154 -9.62 38.88 -7.02
C PHE A 154 -10.68 39.32 -6.00
N LEU A 155 -10.66 40.58 -5.55
CA LEU A 155 -11.61 41.11 -4.56
C LEU A 155 -13.06 41.03 -5.07
N ARG A 156 -13.31 41.29 -6.36
CA ARG A 156 -14.65 41.16 -6.94
C ARG A 156 -15.15 39.72 -6.99
N ARG A 157 -14.27 38.78 -7.35
CA ARG A 157 -14.61 37.36 -7.43
C ARG A 157 -14.84 36.75 -6.05
N ILE A 158 -13.97 37.08 -5.10
CA ILE A 158 -13.92 36.45 -3.79
C ILE A 158 -14.74 37.20 -2.75
N GLY A 159 -14.63 38.53 -2.68
CA GLY A 159 -15.25 39.34 -1.64
C GLY A 159 -16.78 39.31 -1.67
N GLY A 160 -17.40 38.90 -2.79
CA GLY A 160 -18.85 38.66 -2.86
C GLY A 160 -19.33 37.55 -1.91
N ASP A 161 -18.50 36.54 -1.69
CA ASP A 161 -18.81 35.35 -0.89
C ASP A 161 -18.45 35.51 0.60
N VAL A 162 -17.96 36.69 0.99
CA VAL A 162 -17.45 36.97 2.33
C VAL A 162 -18.30 38.05 2.99
N ASP A 163 -18.85 37.75 4.16
CA ASP A 163 -19.46 38.74 5.04
C ASP A 163 -18.39 39.50 5.85
N GLY A 164 -18.75 40.68 6.36
CA GLY A 164 -17.90 41.43 7.32
C GLY A 164 -17.51 42.83 6.86
N GLY A 165 -17.91 43.24 5.66
CA GLY A 165 -17.69 44.58 5.14
C GLY A 165 -16.20 44.94 5.16
N ARG A 166 -15.85 46.12 5.72
CA ARG A 166 -14.45 46.57 5.80
C ARG A 166 -13.52 45.62 6.57
N ARG A 167 -14.05 44.85 7.54
CA ARG A 167 -13.28 43.89 8.34
C ARG A 167 -12.61 42.80 7.49
N ALA A 168 -13.24 42.43 6.37
CA ALA A 168 -12.74 41.38 5.49
C ALA A 168 -11.59 41.85 4.57
N MET A 169 -11.37 43.16 4.41
CA MET A 169 -10.39 43.68 3.45
C MET A 169 -8.96 43.24 3.78
N LEU A 170 -8.54 43.38 5.04
CA LEU A 170 -7.18 42.99 5.48
C LEU A 170 -6.91 41.50 5.26
N PRO A 171 -7.76 40.56 5.75
CA PRO A 171 -7.60 39.14 5.44
C PRO A 171 -7.59 38.82 3.94
N LEU A 172 -8.43 39.49 3.13
CA LEU A 172 -8.46 39.28 1.68
C LEU A 172 -7.18 39.76 0.98
N CYS A 173 -6.60 40.89 1.42
CA CYS A 173 -5.31 41.34 0.90
C CYS A 173 -4.19 40.36 1.24
N LYS A 174 -4.16 39.85 2.48
CA LYS A 174 -3.21 38.81 2.89
C LYS A 174 -3.36 37.54 2.05
N LEU A 175 -4.60 37.08 1.85
CA LEU A 175 -4.90 35.94 0.97
C LEU A 175 -4.39 36.16 -0.47
N TYR A 176 -4.63 37.35 -1.03
CA TYR A 176 -4.16 37.70 -2.36
C TYR A 176 -2.64 37.64 -2.46
N THR A 177 -1.93 38.31 -1.53
CA THR A 177 -0.47 38.33 -1.52
C THR A 177 0.09 36.92 -1.35
N SER A 178 -0.40 36.15 -0.37
CA SER A 178 0.08 34.80 -0.10
C SER A 178 -0.19 33.80 -1.23
N LEU A 179 -1.30 33.94 -1.98
CA LEU A 179 -1.68 32.97 -3.02
C LEU A 179 -1.26 33.36 -4.44
N LEU A 180 -1.21 34.65 -4.76
CA LEU A 180 -1.06 35.14 -6.13
C LEU A 180 0.19 36.01 -6.35
N GLU A 181 0.72 36.67 -5.31
CA GLU A 181 1.96 37.46 -5.44
C GLU A 181 3.21 36.67 -5.01
N SER A 182 3.09 35.84 -3.97
CA SER A 182 4.17 34.96 -3.52
C SER A 182 4.41 33.79 -4.49
N HIS A 183 5.68 33.58 -4.84
CA HIS A 183 6.13 32.50 -5.72
C HIS A 183 7.30 31.75 -5.05
N PRO A 184 7.09 30.52 -4.52
CA PRO A 184 5.83 29.78 -4.48
C PRO A 184 4.78 30.40 -3.52
N PRO A 185 3.49 30.02 -3.66
CA PRO A 185 2.44 30.46 -2.73
C PRO A 185 2.73 30.07 -1.27
N ASP A 186 2.49 31.00 -0.35
CA ASP A 186 2.57 30.77 1.10
C ASP A 186 1.22 30.28 1.63
N LEU A 187 1.03 28.96 1.61
CA LEU A 187 -0.24 28.33 1.99
C LEU A 187 -0.55 28.48 3.48
N VAL A 188 0.45 28.55 4.35
CA VAL A 188 0.27 28.69 5.80
C VAL A 188 -0.31 30.05 6.12
N SER A 189 0.32 31.11 5.60
CA SER A 189 -0.19 32.48 5.75
C SER A 189 -1.56 32.62 5.11
N ALA A 190 -1.82 31.93 4.01
CA ALA A 190 -3.12 31.95 3.36
C ALA A 190 -4.21 31.26 4.21
N VAL A 191 -3.92 30.11 4.84
CA VAL A 191 -4.84 29.44 5.79
C VAL A 191 -5.08 30.32 7.03
N ALA A 192 -4.04 30.96 7.58
CA ALA A 192 -4.18 31.89 8.69
C ALA A 192 -5.02 33.13 8.33
N ALA A 193 -4.83 33.67 7.13
CA ALA A 193 -5.63 34.78 6.61
C ALA A 193 -7.09 34.35 6.37
N PHE A 194 -7.32 33.13 5.89
CA PHE A 194 -8.67 32.56 5.79
C PHE A 194 -9.32 32.42 7.18
N ALA A 195 -8.61 31.89 8.16
CA ALA A 195 -9.11 31.77 9.53
C ALA A 195 -9.41 33.16 10.17
N ALA A 196 -8.70 34.22 9.79
CA ALA A 196 -9.04 35.58 10.24
C ALA A 196 -10.40 36.09 9.72
N LEU A 197 -10.99 35.44 8.71
CA LEU A 197 -12.36 35.69 8.27
C LEU A 197 -13.42 35.06 9.20
N ASP A 198 -13.05 34.11 10.08
CA ASP A 198 -13.99 33.32 10.91
C ASP A 198 -14.75 34.11 12.00
N GLY A 199 -14.57 35.43 12.08
CA GLY A 199 -15.48 36.29 12.83
C GLY A 199 -16.87 36.48 12.18
N VAL A 200 -17.10 35.92 10.98
CA VAL A 200 -18.29 36.21 10.17
C VAL A 200 -18.97 34.98 9.51
N GLY A 201 -18.57 33.77 9.91
CA GLY A 201 -19.33 32.53 9.64
C GLY A 201 -18.59 31.49 8.79
N ARG A 202 -18.26 30.36 9.40
CA ARG A 202 -17.51 29.21 8.83
C ARG A 202 -18.08 28.60 7.55
N GLN A 203 -19.34 28.86 7.21
CA GLN A 203 -20.03 28.33 6.02
C GLN A 203 -19.90 29.23 4.79
N GLN A 204 -19.30 30.42 4.92
CA GLN A 204 -19.14 31.36 3.83
C GLN A 204 -17.74 31.23 3.18
N ALA A 205 -17.49 31.94 2.08
CA ALA A 205 -16.21 31.94 1.36
C ALA A 205 -15.84 30.62 0.65
N ARG A 206 -16.82 29.93 0.03
CA ARG A 206 -16.60 28.71 -0.80
C ARG A 206 -15.52 28.93 -1.87
N SER A 207 -15.54 30.08 -2.54
CA SER A 207 -14.54 30.41 -3.56
C SER A 207 -13.11 30.51 -3.00
N VAL A 208 -12.94 30.96 -1.74
CA VAL A 208 -11.62 30.99 -1.09
C VAL A 208 -11.16 29.57 -0.76
N ARG A 209 -12.04 28.76 -0.16
CA ARG A 209 -11.73 27.36 0.15
C ARG A 209 -11.33 26.58 -1.09
N SER A 210 -12.09 26.72 -2.18
CA SER A 210 -11.79 26.09 -3.45
C SER A 210 -10.44 26.54 -4.02
N LEU A 211 -10.13 27.84 -3.97
CA LEU A 211 -8.85 28.36 -4.45
C LEU A 211 -7.67 27.85 -3.61
N LEU A 212 -7.79 27.87 -2.28
CA LEU A 212 -6.78 27.32 -1.36
C LEU A 212 -6.55 25.84 -1.60
N ALA A 213 -7.63 25.07 -1.68
CA ALA A 213 -7.57 23.64 -1.98
C ALA A 213 -6.86 23.39 -3.31
N GLN A 214 -7.24 24.11 -4.37
CA GLN A 214 -6.62 23.94 -5.69
C GLN A 214 -5.10 24.23 -5.67
N GLN A 215 -4.67 25.28 -4.95
CA GLN A 215 -3.23 25.60 -4.86
C GLN A 215 -2.48 24.57 -4.02
N ALA A 216 -3.05 24.13 -2.89
CA ALA A 216 -2.44 23.12 -2.03
C ALA A 216 -2.32 21.76 -2.75
N MET A 217 -3.31 21.38 -3.55
CA MET A 217 -3.31 20.12 -4.29
C MET A 217 -2.31 20.06 -5.46
N LYS A 218 -1.60 21.16 -5.78
CA LYS A 218 -0.48 21.12 -6.73
C LYS A 218 0.75 20.40 -6.18
N ALA A 219 0.91 20.34 -4.86
CA ALA A 219 2.03 19.69 -4.17
C ALA A 219 1.57 19.00 -2.87
N PRO A 220 0.72 17.96 -2.93
CA PRO A 220 0.11 17.34 -1.75
C PRO A 220 1.13 16.71 -0.79
N ASP A 221 2.26 16.24 -1.31
CA ASP A 221 3.29 15.54 -0.51
C ASP A 221 4.16 16.49 0.32
N GLN A 222 4.04 17.81 0.11
CA GLN A 222 4.81 18.87 0.76
C GLN A 222 3.94 19.74 1.68
N LEU A 223 2.71 19.31 1.97
CA LEU A 223 1.79 20.10 2.78
C LEU A 223 2.25 20.19 4.23
N GLU A 224 2.26 21.38 4.79
CA GLU A 224 2.41 21.56 6.23
C GLU A 224 1.14 21.09 6.97
N ASP A 225 1.28 20.68 8.24
CA ASP A 225 0.17 20.08 9.00
C ASP A 225 -1.06 20.98 9.09
N VAL A 226 -0.87 22.29 9.30
CA VAL A 226 -1.98 23.25 9.36
C VAL A 226 -2.76 23.33 8.03
N VAL A 227 -2.06 23.19 6.90
CA VAL A 227 -2.68 23.20 5.57
C VAL A 227 -3.40 21.88 5.33
N PHE A 228 -2.78 20.77 5.73
CA PHE A 228 -3.39 19.45 5.64
C PHE A 228 -4.70 19.35 6.44
N GLU A 229 -4.73 19.82 7.69
CA GLU A 229 -5.96 19.88 8.50
C GLU A 229 -7.06 20.69 7.82
N PHE A 230 -6.70 21.87 7.29
CA PHE A 230 -7.63 22.72 6.56
C PHE A 230 -8.26 22.00 5.35
N LEU A 231 -7.49 21.19 4.62
CA LEU A 231 -8.02 20.43 3.48
C LEU A 231 -8.95 19.31 3.92
N LEU A 232 -8.64 18.61 5.00
CA LEU A 232 -9.53 17.58 5.57
C LEU A 232 -10.86 18.19 6.03
N GLU A 233 -10.83 19.33 6.70
CA GLU A 233 -12.04 20.07 7.07
C GLU A 233 -12.83 20.54 5.84
N THR A 234 -12.14 21.00 4.80
CA THR A 234 -12.77 21.48 3.57
C THR A 234 -13.48 20.36 2.82
N LEU A 235 -12.89 19.16 2.77
CA LEU A 235 -13.54 17.97 2.20
C LEU A 235 -14.76 17.55 3.02
N ALA A 236 -14.67 17.60 4.35
CA ALA A 236 -15.78 17.21 5.21
C ALA A 236 -17.04 18.08 5.05
N LEU A 237 -16.90 19.31 4.55
CA LEU A 237 -17.97 20.28 4.36
C LEU A 237 -18.55 20.31 2.94
N SER A 238 -17.95 19.60 1.99
CA SER A 238 -18.26 19.72 0.56
C SER A 238 -19.09 18.54 0.04
N SER A 239 -19.98 18.80 -0.92
CA SER A 239 -20.77 17.78 -1.63
C SER A 239 -19.98 17.15 -2.77
N ASP A 240 -20.23 15.87 -3.06
CA ASP A 240 -19.50 15.06 -4.04
C ASP A 240 -19.36 15.67 -5.44
N SER A 241 -18.12 15.72 -5.94
CA SER A 241 -17.78 16.02 -7.34
C SER A 241 -16.61 15.15 -7.83
N ALA A 242 -16.45 15.05 -9.16
CA ALA A 242 -15.35 14.27 -9.75
C ALA A 242 -13.96 14.82 -9.37
N GLU A 243 -13.77 16.14 -9.35
CA GLU A 243 -12.52 16.78 -8.92
C GLU A 243 -12.20 16.49 -7.44
N GLN A 244 -13.23 16.32 -6.60
CA GLN A 244 -13.03 15.91 -5.21
C GLN A 244 -12.59 14.46 -5.09
N THR A 245 -12.90 13.58 -6.04
CA THR A 245 -12.48 12.16 -5.96
C THR A 245 -10.96 12.04 -6.03
N GLU A 246 -10.31 12.78 -6.95
CA GLU A 246 -8.85 12.82 -7.04
C GLU A 246 -8.22 13.45 -5.78
N MET A 247 -8.85 14.52 -5.26
CA MET A 247 -8.41 15.17 -4.03
C MET A 247 -8.51 14.24 -2.81
N LYS A 248 -9.62 13.51 -2.68
CA LYS A 248 -9.85 12.49 -1.62
C LYS A 248 -8.79 11.40 -1.67
N GLN A 249 -8.48 10.89 -2.87
CA GLN A 249 -7.44 9.88 -3.02
C GLN A 249 -6.08 10.40 -2.53
N LYS A 250 -5.62 11.54 -3.05
CA LYS A 250 -4.31 12.11 -2.68
C LYS A 250 -4.21 12.43 -1.19
N LEU A 251 -5.26 13.03 -0.61
CA LEU A 251 -5.28 13.35 0.81
C LEU A 251 -5.40 12.12 1.70
N GLY A 252 -6.13 11.09 1.28
CA GLY A 252 -6.18 9.83 2.02
C GLY A 252 -4.84 9.08 1.98
N VAL A 253 -4.13 9.08 0.85
CA VAL A 253 -2.76 8.54 0.76
C VAL A 253 -1.81 9.30 1.70
N GLU A 254 -1.92 10.63 1.72
CA GLU A 254 -1.09 11.45 2.61
C GLU A 254 -1.48 11.26 4.09
N MET A 255 -2.77 11.08 4.40
CA MET A 255 -3.26 10.71 5.73
C MET A 255 -2.67 9.36 6.18
N TRP A 256 -2.65 8.37 5.28
CA TRP A 256 -2.02 7.07 5.54
C TRP A 256 -0.52 7.23 5.82
N ARG A 257 0.20 8.02 5.01
CA ARG A 257 1.64 8.26 5.18
C ARG A 257 1.97 8.94 6.51
N ARG A 258 1.16 9.91 6.94
CA ARG A 258 1.40 10.67 8.18
C ARG A 258 0.95 9.94 9.44
N SER A 259 -0.21 9.29 9.40
CA SER A 259 -0.82 8.67 10.57
C SER A 259 -1.77 7.52 10.16
N PRO A 260 -1.23 6.29 10.05
CA PRO A 260 -2.03 5.09 9.78
C PRO A 260 -3.19 4.88 10.77
N HIS A 261 -3.00 5.17 12.07
CA HIS A 261 -4.07 5.10 13.07
C HIS A 261 -5.20 6.10 12.81
N ARG A 262 -4.88 7.33 12.39
CA ARG A 262 -5.92 8.31 12.05
C ARG A 262 -6.68 7.89 10.80
N PHE A 263 -5.97 7.35 9.81
CA PHE A 263 -6.59 6.79 8.60
C PHE A 263 -7.52 5.63 8.95
N HIS A 264 -7.07 4.71 9.81
CA HIS A 264 -7.88 3.61 10.31
C HIS A 264 -9.09 4.08 11.12
N SER A 265 -8.91 5.04 12.02
CA SER A 265 -10.03 5.65 12.76
C SER A 265 -11.04 6.29 11.81
N ALA A 266 -10.59 6.94 10.73
CA ALA A 266 -11.47 7.49 9.71
C ALA A 266 -12.25 6.39 8.96
N LEU A 267 -11.60 5.28 8.58
CA LEU A 267 -12.25 4.13 7.94
C LEU A 267 -13.35 3.50 8.80
N VAL A 268 -13.10 3.36 10.11
CA VAL A 268 -14.03 2.71 11.04
C VAL A 268 -15.16 3.67 11.42
N SER A 269 -14.87 4.96 11.55
CA SER A 269 -15.90 5.97 11.80
C SER A 269 -16.79 6.15 10.56
N MET A 270 -18.11 6.19 10.71
CA MET A 270 -19.01 6.61 9.61
C MET A 270 -19.03 8.14 9.42
N GLY A 271 -17.88 8.78 9.61
CA GLY A 271 -17.71 10.22 9.55
C GLY A 271 -17.41 10.73 8.13
N PRO A 272 -17.30 12.06 7.96
CA PRO A 272 -17.00 12.67 6.66
C PRO A 272 -15.64 12.27 6.07
N LEU A 273 -14.69 11.84 6.92
CA LEU A 273 -13.38 11.35 6.48
C LEU A 273 -13.38 9.87 6.09
N SER A 274 -14.45 9.13 6.39
CA SER A 274 -14.58 7.71 6.03
C SER A 274 -14.47 7.53 4.52
N ASP A 275 -15.16 8.39 3.77
CA ASP A 275 -15.17 8.34 2.33
C ASP A 275 -13.79 8.66 1.71
N VAL A 276 -13.05 9.58 2.33
CA VAL A 276 -11.65 9.89 1.95
C VAL A 276 -10.77 8.64 2.10
N ALA A 277 -10.86 7.99 3.26
CA ALA A 277 -10.04 6.82 3.56
C ALA A 277 -10.42 5.61 2.69
N LEU A 278 -11.72 5.37 2.45
CA LEU A 278 -12.19 4.29 1.58
C LEU A 278 -11.71 4.47 0.13
N HIS A 279 -11.85 5.67 -0.42
CA HIS A 279 -11.40 5.96 -1.79
C HIS A 279 -9.88 5.82 -1.94
N ALA A 280 -9.11 6.31 -0.97
CA ALA A 280 -7.65 6.15 -0.98
C ALA A 280 -7.25 4.68 -0.85
N LEU A 281 -7.84 3.95 0.12
CA LEU A 281 -7.53 2.53 0.32
C LEU A 281 -7.84 1.69 -0.91
N ALA A 282 -8.91 1.99 -1.66
CA ALA A 282 -9.27 1.27 -2.88
C ALA A 282 -8.28 1.49 -4.04
N LYS A 283 -7.51 2.58 -4.03
CA LYS A 283 -6.60 2.96 -5.13
C LYS A 283 -5.12 2.85 -4.79
N MET A 284 -4.77 2.75 -3.51
CA MET A 284 -3.39 2.59 -3.05
C MET A 284 -2.77 1.29 -3.55
N GLU A 285 -1.49 1.34 -3.90
CA GLU A 285 -0.73 0.14 -4.20
C GLU A 285 -0.47 -0.68 -2.94
N SER A 286 -0.44 -2.00 -3.07
CA SER A 286 -0.25 -2.92 -1.94
C SER A 286 1.06 -2.64 -1.19
N GLY A 287 2.12 -2.25 -1.91
CA GLY A 287 3.39 -1.83 -1.30
C GLY A 287 3.28 -0.59 -0.41
N GLN A 288 2.45 0.40 -0.78
CA GLN A 288 2.20 1.59 0.03
C GLN A 288 1.41 1.26 1.30
N ILE A 289 0.43 0.36 1.19
CA ILE A 289 -0.32 -0.16 2.35
C ILE A 289 0.64 -0.86 3.30
N VAL A 290 1.41 -1.83 2.80
CA VAL A 290 2.32 -2.62 3.64
C VAL A 290 3.36 -1.72 4.31
N SER A 291 3.91 -0.72 3.61
CA SER A 291 4.84 0.26 4.19
C SER A 291 4.22 1.02 5.38
N GLY A 292 2.99 1.50 5.27
CA GLY A 292 2.33 2.19 6.39
C GLY A 292 1.97 1.28 7.56
N LEU A 293 1.77 -0.02 7.31
CA LEU A 293 1.57 -1.01 8.38
C LEU A 293 2.86 -1.35 9.14
N GLN A 294 4.04 -1.01 8.60
CA GLN A 294 5.30 -1.20 9.32
C GLN A 294 5.32 -0.30 10.57
N GLY A 295 5.29 -0.92 11.75
CA GLY A 295 5.17 -0.22 13.04
C GLY A 295 3.73 0.12 13.46
N ASN A 296 2.72 -0.28 12.68
CA ASN A 296 1.29 -0.10 12.97
C ASN A 296 0.54 -1.42 12.73
N GLY A 297 1.10 -2.53 13.22
CA GLY A 297 0.57 -3.87 12.96
C GLY A 297 -0.75 -4.16 13.69
N ASP A 298 -1.11 -3.37 14.69
CA ASP A 298 -2.37 -3.46 15.44
C ASP A 298 -3.62 -3.22 14.57
N ILE A 299 -3.50 -2.43 13.51
CA ILE A 299 -4.58 -2.15 12.55
C ILE A 299 -4.54 -3.07 11.31
N ALA A 300 -3.58 -4.00 11.23
CA ALA A 300 -3.36 -4.81 10.02
C ALA A 300 -4.54 -5.71 9.66
N VAL A 301 -5.25 -6.25 10.66
CA VAL A 301 -6.41 -7.13 10.46
C VAL A 301 -7.51 -6.40 9.68
N ASP A 302 -7.93 -5.22 10.15
CA ASP A 302 -9.02 -4.45 9.56
C ASP A 302 -8.68 -3.96 8.13
N ILE A 303 -7.40 -3.67 7.88
CA ILE A 303 -6.91 -3.27 6.56
C ILE A 303 -6.88 -4.48 5.62
N ALA A 304 -6.39 -5.64 6.07
CA ALA A 304 -6.35 -6.87 5.29
C ALA A 304 -7.76 -7.37 4.91
N GLU A 305 -8.77 -7.17 5.77
CA GLU A 305 -10.16 -7.48 5.45
C GLU A 305 -10.71 -6.70 4.25
N ARG A 306 -10.23 -5.46 4.07
CA ARG A 306 -10.66 -4.58 2.97
C ARG A 306 -9.76 -4.71 1.74
N ARG A 307 -8.51 -5.12 1.92
CA ARG A 307 -7.48 -5.27 0.89
C ARG A 307 -6.77 -6.63 1.02
N PRO A 308 -7.45 -7.74 0.74
CA PRO A 308 -6.88 -9.08 0.90
C PRO A 308 -5.68 -9.35 -0.02
N ASP A 309 -5.51 -8.56 -1.08
CA ASP A 309 -4.35 -8.62 -1.97
C ASP A 309 -3.01 -8.35 -1.24
N ILE A 310 -3.02 -7.66 -0.10
CA ILE A 310 -1.78 -7.48 0.68
C ILE A 310 -1.29 -8.80 1.32
N LEU A 311 -2.16 -9.80 1.48
CA LEU A 311 -1.83 -11.10 2.07
C LEU A 311 -0.90 -11.95 1.18
N VAL A 312 -0.69 -11.56 -0.09
CA VAL A 312 0.29 -12.20 -0.98
C VAL A 312 1.64 -11.47 -1.01
N HIS A 313 1.89 -10.52 -0.10
CA HIS A 313 3.16 -9.80 -0.02
C HIS A 313 4.03 -10.28 1.15
N THR A 314 5.31 -10.54 0.87
CA THR A 314 6.29 -10.97 1.89
C THR A 314 6.43 -9.97 3.04
N ASP A 315 6.46 -8.68 2.72
CA ASP A 315 6.70 -7.63 3.72
C ASP A 315 5.51 -7.45 4.67
N PHE A 316 4.29 -7.82 4.27
CA PHE A 316 3.13 -7.86 5.16
C PHE A 316 3.34 -8.89 6.27
N TRP A 317 3.73 -10.11 5.90
CA TRP A 317 3.96 -11.21 6.85
C TRP A 317 5.20 -11.03 7.73
N ARG A 318 6.08 -10.09 7.40
CA ARG A 318 7.24 -9.73 8.24
C ARG A 318 6.87 -8.83 9.43
N ILE A 319 5.68 -8.24 9.42
CA ILE A 319 5.19 -7.40 10.52
C ILE A 319 4.95 -8.30 11.75
N PRO A 320 5.62 -8.09 12.90
CA PRO A 320 5.56 -9.00 14.05
C PRO A 320 4.16 -9.21 14.62
N GLU A 321 3.34 -8.16 14.63
CA GLU A 321 2.00 -8.16 15.21
C GLU A 321 0.93 -8.82 14.31
N VAL A 322 1.27 -9.12 13.06
CA VAL A 322 0.37 -9.83 12.13
C VAL A 322 0.20 -11.28 12.58
N ASP A 323 -1.05 -11.64 12.85
CA ASP A 323 -1.47 -12.99 13.23
C ASP A 323 -1.44 -13.95 12.03
N ASP A 324 -0.99 -15.17 12.28
CA ASP A 324 -1.00 -16.27 11.32
C ASP A 324 -2.43 -16.69 10.93
N GLU A 325 -3.45 -16.44 11.79
CA GLU A 325 -4.86 -16.70 11.50
C GLU A 325 -5.40 -15.90 10.30
N LEU A 326 -4.75 -14.78 9.92
CA LEU A 326 -5.13 -14.00 8.73
C LEU A 326 -5.04 -14.81 7.43
N VAL A 327 -4.31 -15.92 7.43
CA VAL A 327 -4.21 -16.85 6.30
C VAL A 327 -5.57 -17.39 5.87
N GLU A 328 -6.53 -17.49 6.79
CA GLU A 328 -7.89 -17.96 6.51
C GLU A 328 -8.65 -17.03 5.59
N ARG A 329 -8.27 -15.75 5.54
CA ARG A 329 -8.88 -14.73 4.67
C ARG A 329 -8.31 -14.73 3.25
N ILE A 330 -7.21 -15.43 2.99
CA ILE A 330 -6.68 -15.61 1.62
C ILE A 330 -7.70 -16.42 0.82
N SER A 331 -7.97 -16.06 -0.44
CA SER A 331 -8.87 -16.84 -1.30
C SER A 331 -8.23 -18.16 -1.75
N ASP A 332 -9.02 -19.16 -2.15
CA ASP A 332 -8.46 -20.42 -2.67
C ASP A 332 -7.64 -20.19 -3.96
N GLN A 333 -7.98 -19.18 -4.75
CA GLN A 333 -7.25 -18.80 -5.96
C GLN A 333 -5.87 -18.20 -5.63
N ASP A 334 -5.76 -17.47 -4.52
CA ASP A 334 -4.54 -16.78 -4.10
C ASP A 334 -3.67 -17.59 -3.13
N ALA A 335 -4.17 -18.70 -2.59
CA ALA A 335 -3.43 -19.57 -1.67
C ALA A 335 -2.08 -20.02 -2.24
N GLY A 336 -2.02 -20.25 -3.56
CA GLY A 336 -0.79 -20.56 -4.28
C GLY A 336 0.23 -19.42 -4.29
N LEU A 337 -0.25 -18.19 -4.44
CA LEU A 337 0.59 -16.98 -4.49
C LEU A 337 1.16 -16.64 -3.11
N ALA A 338 0.46 -16.99 -2.03
CA ALA A 338 0.86 -16.68 -0.66
C ALA A 338 1.99 -17.55 -0.10
N VAL A 339 2.24 -18.74 -0.65
CA VAL A 339 3.22 -19.69 -0.08
C VAL A 339 4.63 -19.12 -0.04
N ARG A 340 5.12 -18.58 -1.17
CA ARG A 340 6.47 -17.99 -1.25
C ARG A 340 6.63 -16.80 -0.30
N PRO A 341 5.69 -15.83 -0.26
CA PRO A 341 5.65 -14.78 0.76
C PRO A 341 5.77 -15.30 2.20
N LEU A 342 4.96 -16.30 2.57
CA LEU A 342 4.96 -16.88 3.91
C LEU A 342 6.30 -17.56 4.24
N LEU A 343 6.85 -18.33 3.30
CA LEU A 343 8.17 -18.97 3.44
C LEU A 343 9.29 -17.93 3.58
N ALA A 344 9.26 -16.87 2.77
CA ALA A 344 10.26 -15.81 2.77
C ALA A 344 10.17 -14.91 4.03
N ALA A 345 8.97 -14.70 4.57
CA ALA A 345 8.76 -14.10 5.89
C ALA A 345 9.15 -15.07 7.02
N GLY A 346 9.17 -16.37 6.72
CA GLY A 346 9.45 -17.49 7.62
C GLY A 346 8.38 -17.75 8.66
N ARG A 347 7.12 -17.58 8.24
CA ARG A 347 5.95 -18.01 9.00
C ARG A 347 5.78 -19.53 8.85
N ILE A 348 5.60 -20.22 9.97
CA ILE A 348 5.39 -21.68 10.01
C ILE A 348 3.94 -22.01 10.39
N GLY A 349 3.32 -21.24 11.29
CA GLY A 349 1.95 -21.45 11.75
C GLY A 349 0.92 -21.62 10.63
N PRO A 350 0.95 -20.82 9.54
CA PRO A 350 -0.04 -20.91 8.46
C PRO A 350 0.08 -22.17 7.58
N ALA A 351 1.16 -22.95 7.71
CA ALA A 351 1.49 -24.04 6.78
C ALA A 351 0.36 -25.06 6.64
N ALA A 352 -0.20 -25.55 7.75
CA ALA A 352 -1.25 -26.57 7.72
C ALA A 352 -2.52 -26.09 6.98
N ASN A 353 -2.92 -24.83 7.20
CA ASN A 353 -4.08 -24.24 6.55
C ASN A 353 -3.87 -24.14 5.03
N ILE A 354 -2.75 -23.54 4.60
CA ILE A 354 -2.42 -23.35 3.18
C ILE A 354 -2.27 -24.68 2.44
N ILE A 355 -1.55 -25.65 3.03
CA ILE A 355 -1.27 -26.95 2.40
C ILE A 355 -2.57 -27.68 2.05
N SER A 356 -3.61 -27.54 2.87
CA SER A 356 -4.90 -28.18 2.61
C SER A 356 -5.62 -27.62 1.37
N ARG A 357 -5.38 -26.35 1.02
CA ARG A 357 -6.12 -25.59 0.00
C ARG A 357 -5.39 -25.48 -1.34
N ILE A 358 -4.06 -25.62 -1.34
CA ILE A 358 -3.22 -25.48 -2.53
C ILE A 358 -3.04 -26.79 -3.31
N GLU A 359 -2.84 -26.69 -4.62
CA GLU A 359 -2.39 -27.80 -5.46
C GLU A 359 -0.95 -28.24 -5.13
N ALA A 360 -0.71 -29.56 -5.21
CA ALA A 360 0.58 -30.15 -4.84
C ALA A 360 1.76 -29.63 -5.67
N GLY A 361 1.58 -29.43 -6.98
CA GLY A 361 2.62 -28.93 -7.89
C GLY A 361 3.08 -27.51 -7.52
N THR A 362 2.13 -26.61 -7.26
CA THR A 362 2.43 -25.23 -6.84
C THR A 362 3.12 -25.20 -5.48
N LEU A 363 2.68 -26.04 -4.54
CA LEU A 363 3.28 -26.15 -3.22
C LEU A 363 4.75 -26.57 -3.29
N VAL A 364 5.07 -27.63 -4.02
CA VAL A 364 6.45 -28.13 -4.10
C VAL A 364 7.37 -27.16 -4.83
N VAL A 365 6.91 -26.48 -5.88
CA VAL A 365 7.67 -25.42 -6.55
C VAL A 365 8.00 -24.25 -5.62
N ALA A 366 7.14 -23.97 -4.62
CA ALA A 366 7.43 -22.99 -3.58
C ALA A 366 8.40 -23.53 -2.52
N LEU A 367 8.23 -24.78 -2.06
CA LEU A 367 9.12 -25.40 -1.07
C LEU A 367 10.54 -25.59 -1.61
N GLU A 368 10.68 -25.88 -2.90
CA GLU A 368 11.94 -26.07 -3.62
C GLU A 368 12.60 -24.75 -4.06
N SER A 369 11.99 -23.60 -3.77
CA SER A 369 12.57 -22.30 -4.11
C SER A 369 13.85 -21.98 -3.33
N GLU A 370 14.73 -21.20 -3.96
CA GLU A 370 15.95 -20.73 -3.32
C GLU A 370 15.65 -19.69 -2.23
N GLY A 371 16.47 -19.65 -1.18
CA GLY A 371 16.34 -18.66 -0.09
C GLY A 371 15.39 -19.04 1.04
N VAL A 372 14.69 -20.18 0.97
CA VAL A 372 13.88 -20.68 2.08
C VAL A 372 14.78 -21.10 3.24
N ARG A 373 14.52 -20.55 4.44
CA ARG A 373 15.29 -20.88 5.65
C ARG A 373 15.09 -22.35 6.05
N PRO A 374 16.14 -23.11 6.42
CA PRO A 374 16.03 -24.54 6.70
C PRO A 374 15.03 -24.92 7.81
N ASN A 375 14.92 -24.11 8.86
CA ASN A 375 13.98 -24.34 9.96
C ASN A 375 12.51 -24.12 9.51
N VAL A 376 12.27 -23.11 8.66
CA VAL A 376 10.95 -22.84 8.09
C VAL A 376 10.56 -23.97 7.15
N LEU A 377 11.46 -24.36 6.23
CA LEU A 377 11.24 -25.48 5.33
C LEU A 377 10.89 -26.76 6.11
N ARG A 378 11.63 -27.06 7.18
CA ARG A 378 11.33 -28.22 8.04
C ARG A 378 9.92 -28.16 8.63
N GLY A 379 9.51 -27.03 9.20
CA GLY A 379 8.16 -26.88 9.76
C GLY A 379 7.05 -27.04 8.71
N TRP A 380 7.27 -26.55 7.49
CA TRP A 380 6.34 -26.75 6.38
C TRP A 380 6.29 -28.20 5.90
N LEU A 381 7.43 -28.89 5.83
CA LEU A 381 7.47 -30.32 5.49
C LEU A 381 6.81 -31.18 6.58
N GLU A 382 7.00 -30.84 7.86
CA GLU A 382 6.29 -31.49 8.98
C GLU A 382 4.77 -31.31 8.86
N ALA A 383 4.30 -30.10 8.53
CA ALA A 383 2.88 -29.85 8.28
C ALA A 383 2.35 -30.61 7.06
N LEU A 384 3.15 -30.71 5.98
CA LEU A 384 2.83 -31.50 4.79
C LEU A 384 2.63 -32.98 5.14
N CYS A 385 3.56 -33.56 5.91
CA CYS A 385 3.55 -34.98 6.28
C CYS A 385 2.34 -35.39 7.11
N ARG A 386 1.65 -34.45 7.77
CA ARG A 386 0.37 -34.71 8.45
C ARG A 386 -0.79 -34.96 7.49
N ASN A 387 -0.64 -34.62 6.21
CA ASN A 387 -1.59 -34.90 5.15
C ASN A 387 -0.99 -35.90 4.16
N SER A 388 -1.25 -37.19 4.40
CA SER A 388 -0.68 -38.30 3.62
C SER A 388 -1.01 -38.22 2.12
N ASN A 389 -2.25 -37.89 1.77
CA ASN A 389 -2.67 -37.73 0.37
C ASN A 389 -1.95 -36.57 -0.31
N LYS A 390 -1.78 -35.44 0.38
CA LYS A 390 -1.04 -34.28 -0.17
C LYS A 390 0.46 -34.59 -0.29
N THR A 391 1.02 -35.30 0.69
CA THR A 391 2.41 -35.76 0.63
C THR A 391 2.65 -36.68 -0.57
N ALA A 392 1.76 -37.66 -0.79
CA ALA A 392 1.80 -38.53 -1.96
C ALA A 392 1.73 -37.73 -3.26
N ALA A 393 0.79 -36.77 -3.36
CA ALA A 393 0.65 -35.92 -4.53
C ALA A 393 1.88 -35.04 -4.79
N VAL A 394 2.54 -34.53 -3.75
CA VAL A 394 3.78 -33.75 -3.85
C VAL A 394 4.93 -34.62 -4.36
N LEU A 395 5.12 -35.80 -3.78
CA LEU A 395 6.18 -36.73 -4.20
C LEU A 395 5.96 -37.23 -5.64
N ALA A 396 4.71 -37.50 -6.00
CA ALA A 396 4.33 -37.97 -7.34
C ALA A 396 4.29 -36.85 -8.40
N SER A 397 4.47 -35.58 -8.03
CA SER A 397 4.35 -34.46 -8.99
C SER A 397 5.54 -34.32 -9.94
N GLY A 398 6.66 -35.02 -9.66
CA GLY A 398 7.90 -34.89 -10.43
C GLY A 398 8.62 -33.53 -10.29
N HIS A 399 8.20 -32.69 -9.33
CA HIS A 399 8.78 -31.36 -9.11
C HIS A 399 9.64 -31.26 -7.84
N VAL A 400 9.83 -32.37 -7.12
CA VAL A 400 10.81 -32.44 -6.03
C VAL A 400 12.20 -32.51 -6.65
N THR A 401 13.00 -31.45 -6.53
CA THR A 401 14.30 -31.35 -7.20
C THR A 401 15.49 -31.59 -6.28
N ARG A 402 15.33 -31.50 -4.96
CA ARG A 402 16.43 -31.72 -3.99
C ARG A 402 16.27 -33.04 -3.24
N MET A 403 17.34 -33.84 -3.23
CA MET A 403 17.37 -35.11 -2.50
C MET A 403 17.22 -34.91 -0.99
N ALA A 404 17.69 -33.77 -0.46
CA ALA A 404 17.49 -33.39 0.93
C ALA A 404 16.01 -33.26 1.32
N THR A 405 15.15 -32.81 0.40
CA THR A 405 13.70 -32.72 0.62
C THR A 405 13.09 -34.12 0.73
N VAL A 406 13.47 -35.04 -0.16
CA VAL A 406 13.03 -36.44 -0.10
C VAL A 406 13.38 -37.08 1.25
N VAL A 407 14.63 -36.93 1.69
CA VAL A 407 15.06 -37.45 3.00
C VAL A 407 14.32 -36.78 4.16
N ALA A 408 14.10 -35.47 4.09
CA ALA A 408 13.36 -34.75 5.13
C ALA A 408 11.93 -35.25 5.28
N ILE A 409 11.22 -35.53 4.17
CA ILE A 409 9.88 -36.13 4.20
C ILE A 409 9.97 -37.57 4.74
N ALA A 410 10.97 -38.36 4.32
CA ALA A 410 11.14 -39.75 4.78
C ALA A 410 11.38 -39.84 6.29
N ARG A 411 12.08 -38.86 6.87
CA ARG A 411 12.31 -38.80 8.33
C ARG A 411 11.07 -38.42 9.14
N GLN A 412 10.07 -37.82 8.50
CA GLN A 412 8.84 -37.33 9.14
C GLN A 412 7.62 -38.23 8.87
N THR A 413 7.82 -39.32 8.13
CA THR A 413 6.76 -40.26 7.76
C THR A 413 7.19 -41.69 8.07
N HIS A 414 6.23 -42.56 8.28
CA HIS A 414 6.46 -43.99 8.19
C HIS A 414 6.41 -44.43 6.71
N PRO A 415 7.17 -45.47 6.28
CA PRO A 415 7.16 -45.94 4.90
C PRO A 415 5.75 -46.18 4.32
N ASP A 416 4.82 -46.68 5.12
CA ASP A 416 3.45 -46.97 4.65
C ASP A 416 2.47 -45.79 4.85
N ASP A 417 2.90 -44.63 5.36
CA ASP A 417 2.00 -43.48 5.54
C ASP A 417 1.64 -42.81 4.21
N VAL A 418 2.51 -42.93 3.20
CA VAL A 418 2.30 -42.34 1.88
C VAL A 418 1.55 -43.35 1.00
N PRO A 419 0.28 -43.11 0.65
CA PRO A 419 -0.50 -44.05 -0.13
C PRO A 419 0.00 -44.14 -1.58
N ASN A 420 -0.07 -45.34 -2.16
CA ASN A 420 0.11 -45.57 -3.59
C ASN A 420 -0.97 -46.55 -4.09
N ALA A 421 -2.12 -45.99 -4.46
CA ALA A 421 -3.24 -46.77 -4.98
C ALA A 421 -3.09 -47.11 -6.47
N PHE A 422 -2.45 -46.24 -7.25
CA PHE A 422 -2.32 -46.35 -8.71
C PHE A 422 -1.00 -45.72 -9.19
N GLY A 423 -0.41 -46.29 -10.23
CA GLY A 423 0.79 -45.74 -10.89
C GLY A 423 2.11 -46.18 -10.25
N GLU A 424 3.17 -45.45 -10.60
CA GLU A 424 4.50 -45.58 -9.99
C GLU A 424 4.49 -45.08 -8.54
N ASP A 425 5.34 -45.67 -7.70
CA ASP A 425 5.44 -45.24 -6.30
C ASP A 425 5.92 -43.78 -6.18
N PRO A 426 5.23 -42.92 -5.39
CA PRO A 426 5.60 -41.51 -5.25
C PRO A 426 7.06 -41.30 -4.83
N TRP A 427 7.63 -42.21 -4.03
CA TRP A 427 9.03 -42.13 -3.62
C TRP A 427 9.98 -42.35 -4.79
N ILE A 428 9.65 -43.24 -5.73
CA ILE A 428 10.45 -43.48 -6.93
C ILE A 428 10.44 -42.25 -7.84
N VAL A 429 9.25 -41.69 -8.08
CA VAL A 429 9.09 -40.46 -8.89
C VAL A 429 9.93 -39.33 -8.29
N ALA A 430 9.85 -39.12 -6.97
CA ALA A 430 10.60 -38.08 -6.29
C ALA A 430 12.12 -38.30 -6.35
N ILE A 431 12.61 -39.53 -6.17
CA ILE A 431 14.04 -39.84 -6.20
C ILE A 431 14.62 -39.67 -7.61
N LEU A 432 13.86 -40.05 -8.64
CA LEU A 432 14.28 -39.89 -10.04
C LEU A 432 14.33 -38.41 -10.47
N GLY A 433 13.43 -37.57 -9.94
CA GLY A 433 13.43 -36.13 -10.20
C GLY A 433 14.42 -35.33 -9.34
N ALA A 434 14.84 -35.88 -8.20
CA ALA A 434 15.68 -35.19 -7.24
C ALA A 434 17.19 -35.34 -7.51
N SER A 435 17.95 -34.30 -7.20
CA SER A 435 19.40 -34.23 -7.34
C SER A 435 20.05 -33.69 -6.07
N GLY A 436 21.39 -33.78 -6.01
CA GLY A 436 22.20 -33.28 -4.90
C GLY A 436 22.83 -34.40 -4.07
N SER A 437 23.99 -34.11 -3.48
CA SER A 437 24.71 -35.05 -2.64
C SER A 437 24.09 -35.12 -1.24
N LEU A 438 23.78 -36.34 -0.82
CA LEU A 438 23.46 -36.64 0.57
C LEU A 438 24.73 -37.05 1.32
N ASN A 439 24.79 -36.76 2.62
CA ASN A 439 25.79 -37.38 3.48
C ASN A 439 25.51 -38.90 3.62
N ARG A 440 26.50 -39.67 4.07
CA ARG A 440 26.39 -41.13 4.17
C ARG A 440 25.21 -41.56 5.05
N SER A 441 25.00 -40.90 6.18
CA SER A 441 23.92 -41.22 7.14
C SER A 441 22.53 -41.05 6.50
N ASP A 442 22.31 -40.00 5.72
CA ASP A 442 21.04 -39.74 5.04
C ASP A 442 20.80 -40.70 3.89
N GLN A 443 21.85 -41.06 3.15
CA GLN A 443 21.75 -42.09 2.11
C GLN A 443 21.40 -43.46 2.70
N ASP A 444 21.98 -43.79 3.86
CA ASP A 444 21.74 -45.06 4.57
C ASP A 444 20.31 -45.12 5.12
N PHE A 445 19.86 -44.04 5.74
CA PHE A 445 18.49 -43.90 6.22
C PHE A 445 17.49 -44.02 5.06
N LEU A 446 17.71 -43.31 3.95
CA LEU A 446 16.82 -43.36 2.80
C LEU A 446 16.78 -44.77 2.19
N ALA A 447 17.91 -45.46 2.06
CA ALA A 447 17.93 -46.83 1.57
C ALA A 447 17.17 -47.79 2.51
N ALA A 448 17.38 -47.70 3.82
CA ALA A 448 16.63 -48.48 4.81
C ALA A 448 15.11 -48.19 4.74
N PHE A 449 14.73 -46.93 4.55
CA PHE A 449 13.35 -46.50 4.39
C PHE A 449 12.72 -47.12 3.14
N LEU A 450 13.38 -47.03 1.98
CA LEU A 450 12.89 -47.58 0.72
C LEU A 450 12.83 -49.11 0.74
N LEU A 451 13.78 -49.78 1.38
CA LEU A 451 13.71 -51.22 1.60
C LEU A 451 12.46 -51.58 2.41
N THR A 452 12.23 -50.87 3.51
CA THR A 452 11.07 -51.09 4.37
C THR A 452 9.78 -50.83 3.61
N ARG A 453 9.74 -49.78 2.78
CA ARG A 453 8.64 -49.46 1.87
C ARG A 453 8.37 -50.60 0.87
N ALA A 454 9.42 -51.15 0.25
CA ALA A 454 9.32 -52.26 -0.70
C ALA A 454 8.72 -53.52 -0.06
N LEU A 455 9.06 -53.77 1.21
CA LEU A 455 8.54 -54.87 2.02
C LEU A 455 7.13 -54.59 2.58
N GLY A 456 6.60 -53.39 2.35
CA GLY A 456 5.30 -52.94 2.85
C GLY A 456 4.11 -53.37 2.02
N ARG A 457 2.93 -52.93 2.47
CA ARG A 457 1.66 -53.21 1.78
C ARG A 457 1.25 -52.12 0.81
N GLU A 458 1.76 -50.91 1.01
CA GLU A 458 1.23 -49.74 0.33
C GLU A 458 1.90 -49.48 -1.04
N SER A 459 2.86 -50.29 -1.53
CA SER A 459 3.57 -50.04 -2.79
C SER A 459 3.35 -51.15 -3.83
N ARG A 460 3.15 -50.75 -5.09
CA ARG A 460 3.15 -51.66 -6.24
C ARG A 460 4.48 -51.71 -7.00
N SER A 461 5.38 -50.75 -6.76
CA SER A 461 6.71 -50.68 -7.39
C SER A 461 7.78 -51.33 -6.52
N GLN A 462 7.49 -52.48 -5.93
CA GLN A 462 8.37 -53.15 -4.97
C GLN A 462 9.75 -53.46 -5.57
N ALA A 463 9.78 -53.94 -6.82
CA ALA A 463 11.02 -54.26 -7.53
C ALA A 463 11.93 -53.03 -7.66
N ASP A 464 11.40 -51.90 -8.12
CA ASP A 464 12.17 -50.64 -8.23
C ASP A 464 12.65 -50.15 -6.87
N LEU A 465 11.80 -50.19 -5.83
CA LEU A 465 12.22 -49.79 -4.49
C LEU A 465 13.37 -50.67 -3.96
N PHE A 466 13.37 -51.98 -4.24
CA PHE A 466 14.50 -52.85 -3.94
C PHE A 466 15.74 -52.45 -4.74
N ARG A 467 15.61 -52.11 -6.03
CA ARG A 467 16.72 -51.65 -6.88
C ARG A 467 17.47 -50.47 -6.28
N TYR A 468 16.77 -49.52 -5.66
CA TYR A 468 17.39 -48.33 -5.05
C TYR A 468 17.93 -48.54 -3.63
N SER A 469 17.59 -49.65 -2.98
CA SER A 469 17.87 -49.85 -1.55
C SER A 469 18.77 -51.04 -1.23
N TYR A 470 18.62 -52.16 -1.94
CA TYR A 470 19.14 -53.46 -1.51
C TYR A 470 20.66 -53.46 -1.30
N ASP A 471 21.45 -53.11 -2.32
CA ASP A 471 22.91 -53.18 -2.27
C ASP A 471 23.48 -52.33 -1.13
N ARG A 472 22.92 -51.13 -0.97
CA ARG A 472 23.32 -50.21 0.09
C ARG A 472 22.96 -50.75 1.47
N VAL A 473 21.78 -51.34 1.63
CA VAL A 473 21.38 -51.90 2.92
C VAL A 473 22.19 -53.14 3.28
N TYR A 474 22.48 -54.00 2.30
CA TYR A 474 23.33 -55.17 2.49
C TYR A 474 24.73 -54.78 2.98
N LYS A 475 25.41 -53.87 2.26
CA LYS A 475 26.71 -53.31 2.69
C LYS A 475 26.62 -52.60 4.04
N GLY A 476 25.45 -52.03 4.36
CA GLY A 476 25.14 -51.44 5.66
C GLY A 476 25.25 -52.43 6.82
N PHE A 477 24.63 -53.60 6.65
CA PHE A 477 24.70 -54.67 7.64
C PHE A 477 26.07 -55.34 7.68
N GLU A 478 26.68 -55.60 6.53
CA GLU A 478 28.00 -56.25 6.43
C GLU A 478 29.10 -55.45 7.14
N GLU A 479 29.08 -54.12 6.98
CA GLU A 479 30.06 -53.23 7.59
C GLU A 479 29.69 -52.81 9.02
N GLY A 480 28.52 -53.20 9.54
CA GLY A 480 28.04 -52.81 10.87
C GLY A 480 27.91 -51.29 11.06
N ARG A 481 27.60 -50.56 9.98
CA ARG A 481 27.73 -49.09 9.91
C ARG A 481 26.46 -48.30 10.19
N PHE A 482 25.32 -48.98 10.35
CA PHE A 482 24.05 -48.31 10.59
C PHE A 482 23.98 -47.70 11.98
N SER A 483 23.28 -46.56 12.08
CA SER A 483 22.79 -46.08 13.36
C SER A 483 21.69 -47.02 13.88
N TYR A 484 21.45 -46.99 15.18
CA TYR A 484 20.39 -47.77 15.81
C TYR A 484 19.00 -47.55 15.16
N GLU A 485 18.69 -46.29 14.82
CA GLU A 485 17.43 -45.94 14.14
C GLU A 485 17.35 -46.55 12.73
N THR A 486 18.40 -46.39 11.93
CA THR A 486 18.45 -46.91 10.55
C THR A 486 18.42 -48.44 10.53
N GLU A 487 19.15 -49.08 11.45
CA GLU A 487 19.15 -50.54 11.58
C GLU A 487 17.77 -51.05 12.02
N GLY A 488 17.15 -50.39 13.01
CA GLY A 488 15.80 -50.71 13.46
C GLY A 488 14.75 -50.56 12.36
N LEU A 489 14.89 -49.55 11.49
CA LEU A 489 14.05 -49.38 10.32
C LEU A 489 14.26 -50.52 9.31
N ALA A 490 15.50 -50.77 8.90
CA ALA A 490 15.86 -51.79 7.91
C ALA A 490 15.46 -53.22 8.32
N THR A 491 15.55 -53.53 9.61
CA THR A 491 15.25 -54.86 10.16
C THR A 491 13.77 -55.08 10.48
N ARG A 492 12.95 -54.03 10.55
CA ARG A 492 11.55 -54.06 11.00
C ARG A 492 10.69 -55.10 10.27
N ARG A 493 10.93 -55.28 8.97
CA ARG A 493 10.14 -56.17 8.10
C ARG A 493 10.94 -57.37 7.57
N LEU A 494 12.16 -57.56 8.08
CA LEU A 494 12.93 -58.75 7.77
C LEU A 494 12.37 -59.92 8.55
N ASP A 495 12.27 -61.06 7.88
CA ASP A 495 11.81 -62.27 8.53
C ASP A 495 12.75 -62.66 9.66
N TRP A 496 12.17 -63.23 10.70
CA TRP A 496 12.90 -64.04 11.67
C TRP A 496 13.21 -65.34 10.93
N GLY A 497 14.38 -65.43 10.31
CA GLY A 497 14.74 -66.55 9.44
C GLY A 497 14.68 -67.90 10.16
N THR A 498 15.13 -68.95 9.48
CA THR A 498 15.28 -70.27 10.13
C THR A 498 16.21 -70.21 11.36
N TRP A 499 16.13 -71.18 12.27
CA TRP A 499 16.96 -71.26 13.50
C TRP A 499 18.47 -70.98 13.23
N PHE A 500 18.97 -71.27 12.03
CA PHE A 500 20.38 -71.11 11.65
C PHE A 500 20.79 -69.74 11.07
N THR A 501 19.87 -68.78 10.85
CA THR A 501 20.20 -67.44 10.29
C THR A 501 20.11 -66.34 11.35
N TRP A 502 21.25 -66.02 11.98
CA TRP A 502 21.35 -64.98 13.03
C TRP A 502 21.80 -63.60 12.52
N ASP A 503 22.45 -63.50 11.35
CA ASP A 503 22.92 -62.21 10.83
C ASP A 503 21.88 -61.49 9.96
N ASN A 504 21.92 -60.15 9.98
CA ASN A 504 20.97 -59.33 9.23
C ASN A 504 21.16 -59.44 7.71
N CYS A 505 22.38 -59.74 7.22
CA CYS A 505 22.66 -59.96 5.80
C CYS A 505 21.91 -61.18 5.24
N SER A 506 21.92 -62.30 5.97
CA SER A 506 21.23 -63.52 5.56
C SER A 506 19.72 -63.34 5.63
N ARG A 507 19.21 -62.67 6.69
CA ARG A 507 17.79 -62.33 6.81
C ARG A 507 17.33 -61.45 5.65
N LEU A 508 18.10 -60.41 5.31
CA LEU A 508 17.81 -59.53 4.17
C LEU A 508 17.74 -60.32 2.86
N ARG A 509 18.75 -61.15 2.58
CA ARG A 509 18.82 -61.98 1.37
C ARG A 509 17.62 -62.92 1.26
N GLU A 510 17.29 -63.63 2.33
CA GLU A 510 16.16 -64.57 2.37
C GLU A 510 14.83 -63.84 2.13
N THR A 511 14.58 -62.77 2.89
CA THR A 511 13.33 -61.99 2.80
C THR A 511 13.13 -61.40 1.41
N VAL A 512 14.16 -60.76 0.84
CA VAL A 512 14.05 -60.10 -0.46
C VAL A 512 13.88 -61.12 -1.58
N THR A 513 14.69 -62.19 -1.59
CA THR A 513 14.52 -63.27 -2.58
C THR A 513 13.13 -63.88 -2.50
N ARG A 514 12.64 -64.17 -1.30
CA ARG A 514 11.29 -64.71 -1.11
C ARG A 514 10.24 -63.77 -1.67
N ARG A 515 10.35 -62.46 -1.41
CA ARG A 515 9.42 -61.45 -1.94
C ARG A 515 9.39 -61.42 -3.46
N PHE A 516 10.54 -61.41 -4.12
CA PHE A 516 10.60 -61.45 -5.58
C PHE A 516 9.92 -62.70 -6.15
N VAL A 517 10.12 -63.86 -5.53
CA VAL A 517 9.54 -65.14 -5.98
C VAL A 517 8.04 -65.23 -5.67
N GLU A 518 7.60 -64.84 -4.48
CA GLU A 518 6.21 -65.00 -4.05
C GLU A 518 5.26 -64.00 -4.70
N HIS A 519 5.72 -62.77 -4.91
CA HIS A 519 4.93 -61.70 -5.52
C HIS A 519 5.16 -61.57 -7.03
N ASP A 520 5.95 -62.48 -7.61
CA ASP A 520 6.24 -62.53 -9.03
C ASP A 520 6.82 -61.21 -9.60
N LEU A 521 7.68 -60.55 -8.81
CA LEU A 521 8.26 -59.24 -9.15
C LEU A 521 9.14 -59.32 -10.40
N GLU A 522 9.49 -58.18 -11.00
CA GLU A 522 10.16 -58.11 -12.30
C GLU A 522 11.50 -58.89 -12.36
N PRO A 523 11.63 -59.93 -13.21
CA PRO A 523 12.81 -60.78 -13.26
C PRO A 523 14.10 -60.08 -13.68
N GLU A 524 14.01 -59.08 -14.56
CA GLU A 524 15.18 -58.33 -15.00
C GLU A 524 15.79 -57.52 -13.85
N ILE A 525 14.94 -56.87 -13.05
CA ILE A 525 15.38 -56.12 -11.87
C ILE A 525 16.04 -57.05 -10.86
N PHE A 526 15.48 -58.25 -10.61
CA PHE A 526 16.10 -59.22 -9.70
C PHE A 526 17.51 -59.65 -10.17
N GLY A 527 17.67 -59.92 -11.47
CA GLY A 527 18.96 -60.30 -12.05
C GLY A 527 20.03 -59.21 -11.97
N ARG A 528 19.60 -57.94 -11.92
CA ARG A 528 20.44 -56.74 -11.82
C ARG A 528 20.40 -56.09 -10.43
N LEU A 529 19.87 -56.76 -9.41
CA LEU A 529 19.58 -56.13 -8.12
C LEU A 529 20.84 -55.62 -7.39
N VAL A 530 21.97 -56.27 -7.63
CA VAL A 530 23.27 -55.93 -7.05
C VAL A 530 24.35 -55.89 -8.11
N ASP A 531 25.34 -55.02 -7.92
CA ASP A 531 26.52 -54.93 -8.78
C ASP A 531 27.53 -56.03 -8.45
N ASP A 532 27.63 -56.44 -7.18
CA ASP A 532 28.57 -57.48 -6.77
C ASP A 532 28.15 -58.87 -7.28
N PHE A 533 29.01 -59.49 -8.07
CA PHE A 533 28.74 -60.79 -8.68
C PHE A 533 28.54 -61.89 -7.64
N SER A 534 29.30 -61.89 -6.54
CA SER A 534 29.21 -62.93 -5.50
C SER A 534 27.90 -62.85 -4.72
N LEU A 535 27.46 -61.62 -4.40
CA LEU A 535 26.18 -61.35 -3.78
C LEU A 535 25.03 -61.73 -4.71
N ALA A 536 25.14 -61.46 -6.03
CA ALA A 536 24.16 -61.91 -7.01
C ALA A 536 24.03 -63.44 -7.03
N MET A 537 25.16 -64.18 -7.00
CA MET A 537 25.14 -65.64 -6.95
C MET A 537 24.46 -66.14 -5.68
N SER A 538 24.72 -65.48 -4.54
CA SER A 538 24.11 -65.83 -3.26
C SER A 538 22.58 -65.65 -3.29
N LEU A 539 22.07 -64.60 -3.94
CA LEU A 539 20.64 -64.39 -4.15
C LEU A 539 20.02 -65.49 -5.03
N PHE A 540 20.72 -65.92 -6.09
CA PHE A 540 20.27 -67.01 -6.95
C PHE A 540 20.26 -68.34 -6.20
N ASP A 541 21.30 -68.63 -5.42
CA ASP A 541 21.37 -69.84 -4.60
C ASP A 541 20.22 -69.89 -3.57
N GLU A 542 19.83 -68.75 -3.01
CA GLU A 542 18.65 -68.65 -2.15
C GLU A 542 17.35 -69.00 -2.92
N ALA A 543 17.17 -68.46 -4.12
CA ALA A 543 15.97 -68.70 -4.93
C ALA A 543 15.85 -70.17 -5.37
N VAL A 544 16.96 -70.84 -5.71
CA VAL A 544 16.97 -72.25 -6.18
C VAL A 544 16.46 -73.24 -5.13
N ARG A 545 16.48 -72.87 -3.84
CA ARG A 545 16.05 -73.74 -2.72
C ARG A 545 14.58 -74.13 -2.81
N THR A 546 13.75 -73.36 -3.50
CA THR A 546 12.32 -73.64 -3.63
C THR A 546 11.93 -73.96 -5.07
N GLY A 547 10.92 -74.81 -5.26
CA GLY A 547 10.41 -75.12 -6.60
C GLY A 547 9.85 -73.91 -7.34
N ARG A 548 9.23 -72.96 -6.62
CA ARG A 548 8.77 -71.68 -7.21
C ARG A 548 9.94 -70.79 -7.61
N GLY A 549 10.98 -70.69 -6.78
CA GLY A 549 12.15 -69.88 -7.08
C GLY A 549 12.96 -70.41 -8.27
N ARG A 550 13.04 -71.72 -8.48
CA ARG A 550 13.61 -72.31 -9.72
C ARG A 550 12.88 -71.83 -10.98
N LYS A 551 11.54 -71.90 -10.98
CA LYS A 551 10.70 -71.40 -12.10
C LYS A 551 10.88 -69.90 -12.32
N TYR A 552 10.95 -69.13 -11.23
CA TYR A 552 11.21 -67.69 -11.31
C TYR A 552 12.58 -67.39 -11.95
N LEU A 553 13.63 -68.11 -11.54
CA LEU A 553 14.98 -67.97 -12.07
C LEU A 553 15.12 -68.33 -13.55
N GLU A 554 14.30 -69.24 -14.09
CA GLU A 554 14.26 -69.47 -15.54
C GLU A 554 13.89 -68.20 -16.31
N ARG A 555 12.95 -67.41 -15.78
CA ARG A 555 12.56 -66.12 -16.38
C ARG A 555 13.66 -65.07 -16.20
N VAL A 556 14.29 -65.01 -15.03
CA VAL A 556 15.46 -64.13 -14.77
C VAL A 556 16.56 -64.43 -15.78
N ARG A 557 16.90 -65.71 -15.96
CA ARG A 557 17.89 -66.16 -16.95
C ARG A 557 17.51 -65.70 -18.36
N ASN A 558 16.26 -65.85 -18.76
CA ASN A 558 15.80 -65.44 -20.09
C ASN A 558 15.90 -63.92 -20.28
N ALA A 559 15.56 -63.13 -19.25
CA ALA A 559 15.73 -61.67 -19.27
C ALA A 559 17.21 -61.28 -19.41
N LEU A 560 18.10 -61.90 -18.65
CA LEU A 560 19.54 -61.59 -18.66
C LEU A 560 20.26 -62.04 -19.94
N LYS A 561 19.86 -63.16 -20.56
CA LYS A 561 20.45 -63.65 -21.82
C LYS A 561 20.35 -62.66 -22.96
N ASN A 562 19.30 -61.87 -22.97
CA ASN A 562 19.03 -60.87 -23.99
C ASN A 562 19.80 -59.57 -23.74
N SER A 563 20.53 -59.46 -22.62
CA SER A 563 21.34 -58.28 -22.30
C SER A 563 22.63 -58.24 -23.15
N PRO A 564 23.03 -57.05 -23.66
CA PRO A 564 24.28 -56.87 -24.38
C PRO A 564 25.52 -56.98 -23.48
N GLU A 565 25.36 -56.87 -22.16
CA GLU A 565 26.45 -56.86 -21.18
C GLU A 565 26.99 -58.27 -20.90
N ASN A 566 28.31 -58.46 -21.02
CA ASN A 566 28.96 -59.76 -20.78
C ASN A 566 28.80 -60.27 -19.34
N GLU A 567 28.74 -59.36 -18.36
CA GLU A 567 28.52 -59.73 -16.97
C GLU A 567 27.14 -60.37 -16.75
N MET A 568 26.11 -59.81 -17.40
CA MET A 568 24.74 -60.33 -17.32
C MET A 568 24.61 -61.72 -17.96
N LYS A 569 25.38 -62.00 -19.02
CA LYS A 569 25.49 -63.35 -19.59
C LYS A 569 26.14 -64.32 -18.62
N GLY A 570 27.21 -63.92 -17.93
CA GLY A 570 27.84 -64.72 -16.87
C GLY A 570 26.86 -65.09 -15.75
N ARG A 571 26.01 -64.14 -15.32
CA ARG A 571 24.93 -64.40 -14.35
C ARG A 571 23.89 -65.40 -14.90
N ALA A 572 23.51 -65.26 -16.17
CA ALA A 572 22.56 -66.17 -16.81
C ALA A 572 23.10 -67.61 -16.95
N ASP A 573 24.39 -67.76 -17.22
CA ASP A 573 25.06 -69.07 -17.31
C ASP A 573 25.18 -69.74 -15.94
N TYR A 574 25.46 -68.96 -14.88
CA TYR A 574 25.42 -69.47 -13.52
C TYR A 574 24.04 -70.00 -13.14
N ILE A 575 22.97 -69.24 -13.41
CA ILE A 575 21.60 -69.69 -13.17
C ILE A 575 21.33 -70.99 -13.94
N ALA A 576 21.79 -71.09 -15.19
CA ALA A 576 21.66 -72.32 -15.98
C ALA A 576 22.36 -73.53 -15.34
N SER A 577 23.50 -73.31 -14.67
CA SER A 577 24.23 -74.37 -13.97
C SER A 577 23.49 -74.88 -12.72
N LYS A 578 22.74 -74.01 -12.03
CA LYS A 578 22.02 -74.32 -10.79
C LYS A 578 20.62 -74.90 -11.00
N LEU A 579 20.06 -74.73 -12.20
CA LEU A 579 18.76 -75.29 -12.59
C LEU A 579 18.87 -76.72 -13.14
N LYS A 580 20.09 -77.19 -13.46
CA LYS A 580 20.38 -78.59 -13.75
C LYS A 580 20.43 -79.39 -12.45
#